data_AF-A0A256XB62-F1
#
_entry.id   AF-A0A256XB62-F1
#
_cell.length_a   1.000
_cell.length_b   1.000
_cell.length_c   1.000
_cell.angle_alpha   90.00
_cell.angle_beta   90.00
_cell.angle_gamma   90.00
#
_symmetry.space_group_name_H-M   'P 1'
#
loop_
_entity.id
_entity.type
_entity.pdbx_description
1 polymer ?
#
loop_
_entity_poly.entity_id
_entity_poly.type
_entity_poly.pdbx_seq_one_letter_code
_entity_poly.pdbx_strand_id
1 'polypeptide(L)'
;MCSWFFGRGQGRGYGRGGGGGGWGRRKGWGRDWTQHVQSLPNLEPVPNGCERVAAGVDTNHGLNSPLSPRFGRAPYILVIDVCNGEIKNVRTIENTLLDMPRGVGVAITQWLINNGVKIIIASSIGPHVEELISQAGLKVMYAESGIPVMQVLRSYGLVRS
;
A
#
# COMPACT_ATOMS: atom_id res chain seq x y z
N MET A 1 63.51 28.55 -39.36
CA MET A 1 63.91 29.10 -38.05
C MET A 1 62.77 29.95 -37.52
N CYS A 2 62.14 29.55 -36.41
CA CYS A 2 61.41 30.48 -35.56
C CYS A 2 61.41 29.92 -34.14
N SER A 3 61.85 30.77 -33.23
CA SER A 3 62.23 30.50 -31.86
C SER A 3 61.20 31.17 -30.95
N TRP A 4 60.76 30.42 -29.94
CA TRP A 4 60.41 30.81 -28.57
C TRP A 4 59.27 31.84 -28.33
N PHE A 5 58.28 31.46 -27.51
CA PHE A 5 58.09 32.02 -26.16
C PHE A 5 56.87 31.40 -25.42
N PHE A 6 57.10 31.00 -24.16
CA PHE A 6 56.23 31.03 -22.95
C PHE A 6 54.81 30.40 -23.03
N GLY A 7 54.32 29.60 -22.09
CA GLY A 7 54.72 29.26 -20.72
C GLY A 7 53.49 28.67 -20.00
N ARG A 8 53.72 27.90 -18.92
CA ARG A 8 52.78 27.47 -17.85
C ARG A 8 51.47 26.79 -18.33
N GLY A 9 51.24 25.50 -18.11
CA GLY A 9 51.17 24.91 -16.78
C GLY A 9 49.82 25.18 -16.12
N GLN A 10 48.82 24.31 -16.35
CA GLN A 10 48.01 23.64 -15.32
C GLN A 10 46.89 22.83 -15.98
N GLY A 11 46.88 21.52 -15.71
CA GLY A 11 45.82 20.63 -16.15
C GLY A 11 44.55 20.78 -15.32
N ARG A 12 43.42 20.41 -15.94
CA ARG A 12 42.30 19.74 -15.28
C ARG A 12 41.58 18.91 -16.33
N GLY A 13 41.79 17.60 -16.27
CA GLY A 13 41.14 16.65 -17.14
C GLY A 13 39.64 16.63 -16.91
N TYR A 14 38.87 16.80 -17.99
CA TYR A 14 37.48 16.38 -18.07
C TYR A 14 37.46 15.03 -18.79
N GLY A 15 37.62 13.96 -18.01
CA GLY A 15 37.25 12.62 -18.45
C GLY A 15 35.74 12.53 -18.55
N ARG A 16 35.17 12.90 -19.70
CA ARG A 16 33.78 12.61 -20.05
C ARG A 16 33.74 11.26 -20.76
N GLY A 17 33.94 10.21 -19.97
CA GLY A 17 33.76 8.83 -20.39
C GLY A 17 32.33 8.37 -20.09
N GLY A 18 31.68 7.77 -21.09
CA GLY A 18 30.69 6.73 -20.85
C GLY A 18 29.29 7.00 -21.36
N GLY A 19 28.90 6.18 -22.35
CA GLY A 19 27.59 5.52 -22.29
C GLY A 19 26.61 5.89 -23.37
N GLY A 20 26.70 5.19 -24.51
CA GLY A 20 25.54 4.94 -25.36
C GLY A 20 24.44 4.19 -24.60
N GLY A 21 23.21 4.34 -25.07
CA GLY A 21 22.01 3.72 -24.53
C GLY A 21 20.85 4.68 -24.74
N GLY A 22 20.15 4.63 -25.86
CA GLY A 22 19.24 3.53 -26.13
C GLY A 22 17.83 4.06 -25.90
N TRP A 23 17.19 4.48 -26.98
CA TRP A 23 15.78 4.80 -27.03
C TRP A 23 14.99 3.55 -26.63
N GLY A 24 14.62 3.45 -25.35
CA GLY A 24 13.85 2.32 -24.88
C GLY A 24 13.91 2.09 -23.38
N ARG A 25 13.23 2.93 -22.59
CA ARG A 25 12.69 2.53 -21.27
C ARG A 25 11.37 3.25 -20.99
N ARG A 26 10.28 2.51 -21.21
CA ARG A 26 8.99 2.53 -20.49
C ARG A 26 8.54 3.89 -19.92
N LYS A 27 7.53 4.48 -20.58
CA LYS A 27 6.41 5.12 -19.86
C LYS A 27 5.76 4.04 -18.98
N GLY A 28 6.31 3.81 -17.81
CA GLY A 28 5.75 2.96 -16.79
C GLY A 28 5.76 3.77 -15.50
N TRP A 29 4.61 3.87 -14.85
CA TRP A 29 4.37 4.35 -13.49
C TRP A 29 5.67 4.46 -12.69
N GLY A 30 6.32 5.62 -12.75
CA GLY A 30 7.66 5.81 -12.21
C GLY A 30 7.62 5.64 -10.70
N ARG A 31 8.50 4.77 -10.19
CA ARG A 31 9.29 4.70 -8.93
C ARG A 31 9.11 5.74 -7.78
N ASP A 32 8.19 6.68 -7.84
CA ASP A 32 8.11 7.82 -6.93
C ASP A 32 7.02 7.68 -5.86
N TRP A 33 5.98 6.87 -6.11
CA TRP A 33 4.91 6.64 -5.11
C TRP A 33 5.31 5.71 -3.95
N THR A 34 6.35 4.90 -4.14
CA THR A 34 6.82 3.92 -3.12
C THR A 34 7.48 4.57 -1.91
N GLN A 35 7.89 5.84 -2.01
CA GLN A 35 8.55 6.58 -0.93
C GLN A 35 7.61 6.75 0.28
N HIS A 36 6.30 6.87 0.05
CA HIS A 36 5.32 7.15 1.10
C HIS A 36 4.84 5.90 1.86
N VAL A 37 4.97 4.71 1.26
CA VAL A 37 4.50 3.42 1.85
C VAL A 37 5.30 3.04 3.10
N GLN A 38 6.51 3.59 3.28
CA GLN A 38 7.42 3.24 4.39
C GLN A 38 6.97 3.74 5.77
N SER A 39 5.87 4.50 5.86
CA SER A 39 5.35 5.01 7.13
C SER A 39 4.43 4.03 7.87
N LEU A 40 3.89 3.00 7.19
CA LEU A 40 3.05 2.00 7.83
C LEU A 40 3.90 0.85 8.40
N PRO A 41 3.60 0.36 9.61
CA PRO A 41 4.37 -0.71 10.25
C PRO A 41 4.23 -2.02 9.46
N ASN A 42 5.29 -2.83 9.42
CA ASN A 42 5.16 -4.20 8.93
C ASN A 42 4.50 -5.06 10.02
N LEU A 43 3.50 -5.85 9.66
CA LEU A 43 2.77 -6.72 10.57
C LEU A 43 3.48 -8.06 10.71
N GLU A 44 3.21 -8.73 11.83
CA GLU A 44 3.65 -10.11 12.01
C GLU A 44 3.10 -11.01 10.91
N PRO A 45 3.83 -12.09 10.57
CA PRO A 45 3.37 -13.06 9.58
C PRO A 45 1.99 -13.62 9.96
N VAL A 46 1.16 -13.86 8.95
CA VAL A 46 -0.18 -14.44 9.15
C VAL A 46 -0.01 -15.83 9.80
N PRO A 47 -0.73 -16.16 10.89
CA PRO A 47 -0.66 -17.49 11.47
C PRO A 47 -1.11 -18.57 10.48
N ASN A 48 -0.56 -19.78 10.58
CA ASN A 48 -0.83 -20.86 9.63
C ASN A 48 -2.31 -21.25 9.61
N GLY A 49 -2.90 -21.37 8.42
CA GLY A 49 -4.32 -21.73 8.24
C GLY A 49 -5.29 -20.57 8.53
N CYS A 50 -4.79 -19.35 8.65
CA CYS A 50 -5.60 -18.16 8.89
C CYS A 50 -5.68 -17.27 7.65
N GLU A 51 -6.83 -16.62 7.49
CA GLU A 51 -7.06 -15.61 6.48
C GLU A 51 -6.97 -14.22 7.13
N ARG A 52 -6.13 -13.37 6.55
CA ARG A 52 -6.00 -11.99 6.99
C ARG A 52 -6.96 -11.10 6.21
N VAL A 53 -7.80 -10.39 6.93
CA VAL A 53 -8.83 -9.47 6.45
C VAL A 53 -8.45 -8.05 6.84
N ALA A 54 -8.62 -7.10 5.93
CA ALA A 54 -8.40 -5.68 6.20
C ALA A 54 -9.67 -4.87 5.95
N ALA A 55 -9.93 -3.88 6.80
CA ALA A 55 -11.08 -2.99 6.70
C ALA A 55 -10.68 -1.54 6.96
N GLY A 56 -11.18 -0.60 6.15
CA GLY A 56 -11.02 0.83 6.42
C GLY A 56 -12.10 1.32 7.37
N VAL A 57 -11.73 1.91 8.52
CA VAL A 57 -12.68 2.33 9.56
C VAL A 57 -12.45 3.78 9.99
N ASP A 58 -13.52 4.44 10.42
CA ASP A 58 -13.48 5.86 10.80
C ASP A 58 -13.02 6.11 12.25
N THR A 59 -13.08 5.08 13.11
CA THR A 59 -12.74 5.19 14.54
C THR A 59 -11.82 4.06 14.99
N ASN A 60 -11.11 4.24 16.10
CA ASN A 60 -10.28 3.19 16.72
C ASN A 60 -11.05 2.44 17.84
N HIS A 61 -12.14 1.76 17.48
CA HIS A 61 -12.92 0.89 18.39
C HIS A 61 -12.77 -0.60 18.05
N GLY A 62 -11.69 -0.97 17.35
CA GLY A 62 -11.45 -2.35 16.89
C GLY A 62 -12.59 -2.85 16.00
N LEU A 63 -13.13 -4.03 16.31
CA LEU A 63 -14.20 -4.69 15.54
C LEU A 63 -15.55 -3.93 15.55
N ASN A 64 -15.77 -3.06 16.53
CA ASN A 64 -16.98 -2.26 16.63
C ASN A 64 -16.89 -0.95 15.82
N SER A 65 -15.75 -0.67 15.21
CA SER A 65 -15.56 0.54 14.41
C SER A 65 -16.43 0.48 13.16
N PRO A 66 -17.10 1.58 12.79
CA PRO A 66 -17.87 1.66 11.56
C PRO A 66 -16.93 1.70 10.34
N LEU A 67 -17.36 1.05 9.26
CA LEU A 67 -16.68 1.12 7.97
C LEU A 67 -16.70 2.54 7.42
N SER A 68 -15.55 2.98 6.94
CA SER A 68 -15.39 4.26 6.28
C SER A 68 -15.99 4.24 4.87
N PRO A 69 -16.67 5.31 4.43
CA PRO A 69 -17.17 5.41 3.05
C PRO A 69 -16.06 5.38 1.99
N ARG A 70 -14.82 5.76 2.35
CA ARG A 70 -13.68 5.80 1.42
C ARG A 70 -12.53 4.99 1.99
N PHE A 71 -12.36 3.76 1.53
CA PHE A 71 -11.31 2.86 2.02
C PHE A 71 -9.91 3.48 2.01
N GLY A 72 -9.50 4.06 0.88
CA GLY A 72 -8.17 4.64 0.74
C GLY A 72 -7.93 5.90 1.59
N ARG A 73 -8.98 6.55 2.11
CA ARG A 73 -8.87 7.74 2.96
C ARG A 73 -9.46 7.50 4.34
N ALA A 74 -9.65 6.23 4.72
CA ALA A 74 -10.07 5.89 6.06
C ALA A 74 -8.98 6.33 7.05
N PRO A 75 -9.32 6.93 8.18
CA PRO A 75 -8.33 7.36 9.17
C PRO A 75 -7.61 6.19 9.83
N TYR A 76 -8.25 5.02 9.89
CA TYR A 76 -7.66 3.80 10.44
C TYR A 76 -7.88 2.62 9.51
N ILE A 77 -6.93 1.69 9.54
CA ILE A 77 -6.97 0.40 8.86
C ILE A 77 -6.99 -0.68 9.92
N LEU A 78 -8.09 -1.40 9.98
CA LEU A 78 -8.26 -2.55 10.86
C LEU A 78 -7.78 -3.81 10.12
N VAL A 79 -6.82 -4.52 10.70
CA VAL A 79 -6.32 -5.80 10.19
C VAL A 79 -6.69 -6.90 11.17
N ILE A 80 -7.28 -7.96 10.65
CA ILE A 80 -7.94 -9.02 11.41
C ILE A 80 -7.43 -10.35 10.91
N ASP A 81 -6.93 -11.18 11.81
CA ASP A 81 -6.53 -12.55 11.50
C ASP A 81 -7.67 -13.49 11.91
N VAL A 82 -8.27 -14.15 10.91
CA VAL A 82 -9.39 -15.07 11.09
C VAL A 82 -8.92 -16.49 10.79
N CYS A 83 -9.02 -17.40 11.76
CA CYS A 83 -8.59 -18.79 11.64
C CYS A 83 -9.80 -19.70 11.83
N ASN A 84 -10.18 -20.47 10.81
CA ASN A 84 -11.30 -21.44 10.88
C ASN A 84 -12.64 -20.87 11.37
N GLY A 85 -12.91 -19.58 11.15
CA GLY A 85 -14.13 -18.92 11.63
C GLY A 85 -13.98 -18.22 12.99
N GLU A 86 -12.78 -18.16 13.56
CA GLU A 86 -12.49 -17.48 14.82
C GLU A 86 -11.52 -16.31 14.60
N ILE A 87 -11.77 -15.19 15.26
CA ILE A 87 -10.86 -14.05 15.26
C ILE A 87 -9.72 -14.35 16.25
N LYS A 88 -8.48 -14.49 15.75
CA LYS A 88 -7.30 -14.69 16.60
C LYS A 88 -6.58 -13.39 16.93
N ASN A 89 -6.57 -12.42 16.01
CA ASN A 89 -5.87 -11.17 16.20
C ASN A 89 -6.63 -10.00 15.56
N VAL A 90 -6.56 -8.83 16.18
CA VAL A 90 -7.15 -7.58 15.69
C VAL A 90 -6.15 -6.46 15.95
N ARG A 91 -5.78 -5.75 14.88
CA ARG A 91 -4.82 -4.64 14.93
C ARG A 91 -5.42 -3.42 14.25
N THR A 92 -5.47 -2.30 14.94
CA THR A 92 -5.83 -1.02 14.32
C THR A 92 -4.54 -0.28 13.98
N ILE A 93 -4.38 0.08 12.71
CA ILE A 93 -3.24 0.83 12.20
C ILE A 93 -3.72 2.21 11.77
N GLU A 94 -3.05 3.26 12.24
CA GLU A 94 -3.34 4.62 11.81
C GLU A 94 -2.89 4.85 10.36
N ASN A 95 -3.74 5.52 9.59
CA ASN A 95 -3.42 5.85 8.22
C ASN A 95 -2.57 7.13 8.15
N THR A 96 -1.25 6.96 8.14
CA THR A 96 -0.28 8.06 7.96
C THR A 96 -0.25 8.62 6.54
N LEU A 97 -0.99 8.02 5.60
CA LEU A 97 -0.97 8.34 4.17
C LEU A 97 -2.07 9.34 3.76
N LEU A 98 -2.90 9.81 4.70
CA LEU A 98 -4.02 10.72 4.44
C LEU A 98 -3.59 12.04 3.78
N ASP A 99 -2.38 12.50 4.10
CA ASP A 99 -1.80 13.75 3.61
C ASP A 99 -1.31 13.65 2.16
N MET A 100 -1.24 12.43 1.58
CA MET A 100 -0.86 12.30 0.19
C MET A 100 -1.93 12.89 -0.74
N PRO A 101 -1.53 13.71 -1.73
CA PRO A 101 -2.47 14.36 -2.62
C PRO A 101 -3.23 13.37 -3.52
N ARG A 102 -2.63 12.21 -3.83
CA ARG A 102 -3.19 11.19 -4.72
C ARG A 102 -2.51 9.84 -4.48
N GLY A 103 -3.18 8.75 -4.88
CA GLY A 103 -2.62 7.40 -4.80
C GLY A 103 -2.70 6.74 -3.42
N VAL A 104 -3.38 7.35 -2.45
CA VAL A 104 -3.47 6.81 -1.07
C VAL A 104 -4.01 5.38 -1.04
N GLY A 105 -5.10 5.11 -1.77
CA GLY A 105 -5.68 3.77 -1.82
C GLY A 105 -4.76 2.72 -2.44
N VAL A 106 -3.95 3.10 -3.44
CA VAL A 106 -2.98 2.19 -4.08
C VAL A 106 -1.85 1.87 -3.11
N ALA A 107 -1.33 2.88 -2.41
CA ALA A 107 -0.28 2.73 -1.40
C ALA A 107 -0.71 1.83 -0.25
N ILE A 108 -1.93 2.03 0.28
CA ILE A 108 -2.53 1.17 1.31
C ILE A 108 -2.67 -0.26 0.80
N THR A 109 -3.22 -0.43 -0.39
CA THR A 109 -3.44 -1.77 -0.96
C THR A 109 -2.12 -2.49 -1.16
N GLN A 110 -1.08 -1.79 -1.63
CA GLN A 110 0.25 -2.37 -1.74
C GLN A 110 0.81 -2.79 -0.38
N TRP A 111 0.63 -1.98 0.66
CA TRP A 111 1.00 -2.35 2.02
C TRP A 111 0.24 -3.60 2.49
N LEU A 112 -1.06 -3.70 2.22
CA LEU A 112 -1.86 -4.89 2.57
C LEU A 112 -1.38 -6.16 1.86
N ILE A 113 -1.04 -6.07 0.58
CA ILE A 113 -0.46 -7.17 -0.20
C ILE A 113 0.83 -7.65 0.45
N ASN A 114 1.73 -6.72 0.81
CA ASN A 114 3.00 -7.05 1.45
C ASN A 114 2.81 -7.71 2.83
N ASN A 115 1.70 -7.38 3.52
CA ASN A 115 1.34 -7.94 4.83
C ASN A 115 0.53 -9.24 4.74
N GLY A 116 0.36 -9.83 3.56
CA GLY A 116 -0.30 -11.13 3.39
C GLY A 116 -1.82 -11.09 3.55
N VAL A 117 -2.44 -9.91 3.43
CA VAL A 117 -3.90 -9.77 3.42
C VAL A 117 -4.46 -10.51 2.22
N LYS A 118 -5.62 -11.16 2.39
CA LYS A 118 -6.33 -11.89 1.32
C LYS A 118 -7.68 -11.26 0.98
N ILE A 119 -8.28 -10.57 1.95
CA ILE A 119 -9.63 -10.05 1.86
C ILE A 119 -9.61 -8.57 2.29
N ILE A 120 -10.24 -7.71 1.50
CA ILE A 120 -10.41 -6.29 1.79
C ILE A 120 -11.90 -5.99 1.92
N ILE A 121 -12.31 -5.39 3.03
CA ILE A 121 -13.65 -4.89 3.28
C ILE A 121 -13.64 -3.38 3.05
N ALA A 122 -14.47 -2.92 2.13
CA ALA A 122 -14.54 -1.52 1.73
C ALA A 122 -15.94 -1.16 1.22
N SER A 123 -16.40 0.06 1.46
CA SER A 123 -17.65 0.54 0.86
C SER A 123 -17.48 0.99 -0.58
N SER A 124 -16.36 1.63 -0.88
CA SER A 124 -16.02 2.09 -2.22
C SER A 124 -14.52 1.99 -2.45
N ILE A 125 -14.16 1.52 -3.65
CA ILE A 125 -12.80 1.39 -4.13
C ILE A 125 -12.70 2.11 -5.48
N GLY A 126 -11.56 2.75 -5.75
CA GLY A 126 -11.30 3.42 -7.03
C GLY A 126 -10.75 2.45 -8.09
N PRO A 127 -10.87 2.77 -9.39
CA PRO A 127 -10.53 1.87 -10.50
C PRO A 127 -9.06 1.40 -10.47
N HIS A 128 -8.13 2.28 -10.08
CA HIS A 128 -6.71 1.93 -9.96
C HIS A 128 -6.43 0.90 -8.86
N VAL A 129 -7.25 0.90 -7.79
CA VAL A 129 -7.10 -0.03 -6.69
C VAL A 129 -7.74 -1.37 -7.05
N GLU A 130 -8.89 -1.36 -7.72
CA GLU A 130 -9.53 -2.59 -8.21
C GLU A 130 -8.63 -3.36 -9.18
N GLU A 131 -7.93 -2.66 -10.08
CA GLU A 131 -6.95 -3.26 -10.99
C GLU A 131 -5.81 -3.95 -10.19
N LEU A 132 -5.25 -3.26 -9.20
CA LEU A 132 -4.18 -3.80 -8.35
C LEU A 132 -4.63 -5.02 -7.54
N ILE A 133 -5.83 -4.96 -6.96
CA ILE A 133 -6.43 -6.06 -6.19
C ILE A 133 -6.61 -7.29 -7.08
N SER A 134 -7.13 -7.09 -8.29
CA SER A 134 -7.35 -8.17 -9.27
C SER A 134 -6.03 -8.81 -9.68
N GLN A 135 -4.98 -8.00 -9.91
CA GLN A 135 -3.64 -8.50 -10.23
C GLN A 135 -3.00 -9.27 -9.06
N ALA A 136 -3.26 -8.84 -7.81
CA ALA A 136 -2.74 -9.48 -6.61
C ALA A 136 -3.53 -10.73 -6.18
N GLY A 137 -4.69 -11.01 -6.81
CA GLY A 137 -5.58 -12.10 -6.42
C GLY A 137 -6.23 -11.89 -5.05
N LEU A 138 -6.41 -10.63 -4.65
CA LEU A 138 -7.14 -10.24 -3.44
C LEU A 138 -8.65 -10.33 -3.69
N LYS A 139 -9.41 -10.64 -2.64
CA LYS A 139 -10.89 -10.58 -2.67
C LYS A 139 -11.35 -9.26 -2.06
N VAL A 140 -12.38 -8.66 -2.65
CA VAL A 140 -13.03 -7.46 -2.12
C VAL A 140 -14.43 -7.80 -1.68
N MET A 141 -14.80 -7.30 -0.52
CA MET A 141 -16.12 -7.43 0.07
C MET A 141 -16.70 -6.04 0.23
N TYR A 142 -17.71 -5.75 -0.58
CA TYR A 142 -18.38 -4.46 -0.57
C TYR A 142 -19.45 -4.43 0.51
N ALA A 143 -19.29 -3.55 1.49
CA ALA A 143 -20.25 -3.36 2.58
C ALA A 143 -20.59 -1.88 2.75
N GLU A 144 -21.81 -1.58 3.16
CA GLU A 144 -22.26 -0.20 3.35
C GLU A 144 -21.43 0.50 4.44
N SER A 145 -21.18 1.80 4.25
CA SER A 145 -20.46 2.61 5.22
C SER A 145 -21.28 2.79 6.50
N GLY A 146 -20.63 2.92 7.64
CA GLY A 146 -21.30 3.05 8.94
C GLY A 146 -21.63 1.72 9.62
N ILE A 147 -21.55 0.59 8.91
CA ILE A 147 -21.75 -0.74 9.51
C ILE A 147 -20.50 -1.13 10.32
N PRO A 148 -20.66 -1.66 11.55
CA PRO A 148 -19.54 -2.19 12.33
C PRO A 148 -18.85 -3.36 11.63
N VAL A 149 -17.51 -3.41 11.65
CA VAL A 149 -16.75 -4.49 11.00
C VAL A 149 -17.16 -5.88 11.48
N MET A 150 -17.45 -6.04 12.78
CA MET A 150 -17.94 -7.30 13.34
C MET A 150 -19.22 -7.81 12.65
N GLN A 151 -20.14 -6.89 12.35
CA GLN A 151 -21.41 -7.23 11.70
C GLN A 151 -21.17 -7.68 10.25
N VAL A 152 -20.23 -7.03 9.55
CA VAL A 152 -19.84 -7.43 8.20
C VAL A 152 -19.17 -8.80 8.18
N LEU A 153 -18.24 -9.06 9.10
CA LEU A 153 -17.61 -10.39 9.20
C LEU A 153 -18.64 -11.51 9.41
N ARG A 154 -19.68 -11.25 10.22
CA ARG A 154 -20.78 -12.18 10.46
C ARG A 154 -21.68 -12.34 9.24
N SER A 155 -22.05 -11.25 8.56
CA SER A 155 -22.94 -11.32 7.39
C SER A 155 -22.37 -12.15 6.26
N TYR A 156 -21.05 -12.18 6.15
CA TYR A 156 -20.33 -12.97 5.15
C TYR A 156 -19.88 -14.36 5.63
N GLY A 157 -20.22 -14.76 6.85
CA GLY A 157 -19.87 -16.08 7.39
C GLY A 157 -18.38 -16.29 7.64
N LEU A 158 -17.57 -15.22 7.71
CA LEU A 158 -16.16 -15.31 8.05
C LEU A 158 -15.94 -15.64 9.53
N VAL A 159 -16.91 -15.30 10.38
CA VAL A 159 -16.87 -15.61 11.81
C VAL A 159 -18.08 -16.47 12.16
N ARG A 160 -17.83 -17.62 12.79
CA ARG A 160 -18.88 -18.49 13.33
C ARG A 160 -19.39 -17.88 14.63
N SER A 161 -20.68 -17.54 14.66
CA SER A 161 -21.38 -17.00 15.84
C SER A 161 -21.61 -18.04 16.90
#